data_AF-A0A533Q5K0-F1
#
_entry.id   AF-A0A533Q5K0-F1
#
_cell.length_a   1.000
_cell.length_b   1.000
_cell.length_c   1.000
_cell.angle_alpha   90.00
_cell.angle_beta   90.00
_cell.angle_gamma   90.00
#
_symmetry.space_group_name_H-M   'P 1'
#
loop_
_entity.id
_entity.type
_entity.pdbx_description
1 polymer ?
#
loop_
_entity_poly.entity_id
_entity_poly.type
_entity_poly.pdbx_seq_one_letter_code
_entity_poly.pdbx_strand_id
1 'polypeptide(L)'
;MEVYLGEERICSRLIAYRAPGHVINERRRKAKRAVQKSGKTLSREYLEWLDYSFYITNVGAEIWSPEVVGTIYRIRWQIELVFKQWKQLFRMDVMRGTREERIRCLLYGRLIMICIVTRIYALSAWYCHSTMCREVSGVKLIQWLQRKGRLSRAIADNMLPALMEELLKSFPKGLLKQKRRRKTTLELISGQVGFLEGFSL
;
A
#
# COMPACT_ATOMS: atom_id res chain seq x y z
N MET A 1 27.21 -1.21 -4.55
CA MET A 1 28.34 -0.57 -3.84
C MET A 1 28.11 -0.71 -2.35
N GLU A 2 29.10 -1.09 -1.56
CA GLU A 2 28.99 -1.11 -0.09
C GLU A 2 29.22 0.30 0.48
N VAL A 3 28.47 0.63 1.52
CA VAL A 3 28.48 1.93 2.21
C VAL A 3 28.25 1.72 3.70
N TYR A 4 28.83 2.58 4.53
CA TYR A 4 28.66 2.53 5.99
C TYR A 4 27.86 3.75 6.46
N LEU A 5 26.80 3.54 7.22
CA LEU A 5 25.83 4.58 7.58
C LEU A 5 25.77 4.81 9.09
N GLY A 6 25.56 6.08 9.46
CA GLY A 6 25.40 6.49 10.84
C GLY A 6 26.70 6.43 11.65
N GLU A 7 26.59 6.79 12.93
CA GLU A 7 27.69 6.73 13.90
C GLU A 7 28.16 5.29 14.12
N GLU A 8 27.21 4.36 14.17
CA GLU A 8 27.46 2.91 14.35
C GLU A 8 28.07 2.23 13.11
N ARG A 9 28.27 2.95 11.99
CA ARG A 9 28.85 2.42 10.74
C ARG A 9 28.18 1.11 10.32
N ILE A 10 26.86 1.12 10.18
CA ILE A 10 26.12 -0.07 9.74
C ILE A 10 26.50 -0.37 8.29
N CYS A 11 27.08 -1.54 8.05
CA CYS A 11 27.40 -2.02 6.71
C CYS A 11 26.10 -2.16 5.90
N SER A 12 26.04 -1.44 4.79
CA SER A 12 24.88 -1.36 3.91
C SER A 12 25.34 -1.38 2.46
N ARG A 13 24.39 -1.55 1.55
CA ARG A 13 24.60 -1.37 0.11
C ARG A 13 23.85 -0.16 -0.39
N LEU A 14 24.46 0.54 -1.33
CA LEU A 14 23.83 1.51 -2.21
C LEU A 14 23.56 0.85 -3.57
N ILE A 15 22.30 0.93 -4.00
CA ILE A 15 21.81 0.46 -5.30
C ILE A 15 21.24 1.65 -6.04
N ALA A 16 21.67 1.85 -7.28
CA ALA A 16 21.18 2.90 -8.15
C ALA A 16 20.51 2.27 -9.38
N TYR A 17 19.22 2.55 -9.59
CA TYR A 17 18.55 2.17 -10.82
C TYR A 17 18.41 3.37 -11.72
N ARG A 18 18.79 3.24 -12.99
CA ARG A 18 18.48 4.24 -13.99
C ARG A 18 16.99 4.18 -14.34
N ALA A 19 16.30 5.31 -14.21
CA ALA A 19 14.88 5.42 -14.50
C ALA A 19 14.62 5.44 -16.01
N PRO A 20 13.43 5.00 -16.48
CA PRO A 20 13.06 5.13 -17.88
C PRO A 20 12.96 6.60 -18.33
N GLY A 21 13.22 6.87 -19.62
CA GLY A 21 13.29 8.23 -20.16
C GLY A 21 12.05 9.09 -19.88
N HIS A 22 10.84 8.52 -19.92
CA HIS A 22 9.62 9.27 -19.60
C HIS A 22 9.57 9.71 -18.12
N VAL A 23 10.03 8.87 -17.19
CA VAL A 23 10.14 9.21 -15.75
C VAL A 23 11.18 10.29 -15.54
N ILE A 24 12.34 10.17 -16.20
CA ILE A 24 13.41 11.18 -16.16
C ILE A 24 12.89 12.54 -16.61
N ASN A 25 12.21 12.58 -17.77
CA ASN A 25 11.62 13.79 -18.31
C ASN A 25 10.59 14.41 -17.36
N GLU A 26 9.75 13.58 -16.74
CA GLU A 26 8.78 14.06 -15.75
C GLU A 26 9.46 14.64 -14.50
N ARG A 27 10.51 13.98 -13.98
CA ARG A 27 11.30 14.46 -12.84
C ARG A 27 11.96 15.80 -13.15
N ARG A 28 12.63 15.91 -14.29
CA ARG A 28 13.27 17.15 -14.75
C ARG A 28 12.23 18.28 -14.92
N ARG A 29 11.04 17.97 -15.46
CA ARG A 29 9.93 18.94 -15.57
C ARG A 29 9.45 19.42 -14.20
N LYS A 30 9.25 18.52 -13.23
CA LYS A 30 8.85 18.87 -11.85
C LYS A 30 9.90 19.72 -11.16
N ALA A 31 11.18 19.36 -11.29
CA ALA A 31 12.29 20.12 -10.74
C ALA A 31 12.33 21.54 -11.33
N LYS A 32 12.27 21.69 -12.66
CA LYS A 32 12.25 23.00 -13.32
C LYS A 32 11.09 23.87 -12.82
N ARG A 33 9.88 23.32 -12.70
CA ARG A 33 8.70 24.05 -12.18
C ARG A 33 8.86 24.48 -10.72
N ALA A 34 9.44 23.63 -9.88
CA ALA A 34 9.64 23.95 -8.47
C ALA A 34 10.55 25.16 -8.30
N VAL A 35 11.62 25.22 -9.10
CA VAL A 35 12.61 26.29 -9.02
C VAL A 35 12.19 27.55 -9.78
N GLN A 36 11.31 27.42 -10.78
CA GLN A 36 10.68 28.57 -11.47
C GLN A 36 9.94 29.49 -10.50
N LYS A 37 9.36 28.94 -9.42
CA LYS A 37 8.70 29.73 -8.36
C LYS A 37 9.67 30.48 -7.46
N SER A 38 10.94 30.07 -7.39
CA SER A 38 11.96 30.63 -6.49
C SER A 38 13.13 31.31 -7.22
N GLY A 39 13.11 31.37 -8.56
CA GLY A 39 14.13 32.04 -9.39
C GLY A 39 15.53 31.41 -9.38
N LYS A 40 15.72 30.18 -8.89
CA LYS A 40 17.06 29.54 -8.86
C LYS A 40 17.34 28.77 -10.16
N THR A 41 18.60 28.39 -10.37
CA THR A 41 19.01 27.54 -11.49
C THR A 41 19.39 26.15 -11.00
N LEU A 42 18.97 25.11 -11.71
CA LEU A 42 19.33 23.72 -11.40
C LEU A 42 20.74 23.43 -11.94
N SER A 43 21.61 22.83 -11.11
CA SER A 43 22.93 22.40 -11.57
C SER A 43 22.82 21.23 -12.54
N ARG A 44 23.83 21.09 -13.41
CA ARG A 44 23.94 19.95 -14.34
C ARG A 44 23.99 18.63 -13.58
N GLU A 45 24.82 18.56 -12.55
CA GLU A 45 24.95 17.38 -11.68
C GLU A 45 23.60 16.98 -11.10
N TYR A 46 22.82 17.92 -10.55
CA TYR A 46 21.50 17.60 -10.01
C TYR A 46 20.56 17.02 -11.07
N LEU A 47 20.60 17.55 -12.30
CA LEU A 47 19.81 17.01 -13.41
C LEU A 47 20.23 15.59 -13.81
N GLU A 48 21.52 15.26 -13.67
CA GLU A 48 22.05 13.90 -13.88
C GLU A 48 21.62 12.96 -12.75
N TRP A 49 21.59 13.42 -11.49
CA TRP A 49 21.07 12.64 -10.36
C TRP A 49 19.59 12.26 -10.52
N LEU A 50 18.78 13.10 -11.18
CA LEU A 50 17.36 12.82 -11.44
C LEU A 50 17.14 11.60 -12.35
N ASP A 51 18.18 11.17 -13.09
CA ASP A 51 18.12 10.01 -13.96
C ASP A 51 18.05 8.70 -13.17
N TYR A 52 18.35 8.73 -11.87
CA TYR A 52 18.49 7.54 -11.04
C TYR A 52 17.50 7.50 -9.86
N SER A 53 17.22 6.30 -9.39
CA SER A 53 16.55 6.02 -8.12
C SER A 53 17.51 5.25 -7.22
N PHE A 54 17.80 5.82 -6.06
CA PHE A 54 18.73 5.26 -5.10
C PHE A 54 18.00 4.52 -3.99
N TYR A 55 18.53 3.35 -3.64
CA TYR A 55 18.06 2.52 -2.56
C TYR A 55 19.23 2.12 -1.69
N ILE A 56 18.98 2.07 -0.39
CA ILE A 56 19.94 1.68 0.62
C ILE A 56 19.34 0.54 1.43
N THR A 57 20.11 -0.52 1.66
CA THR A 57 19.69 -1.65 2.50
C THR A 57 20.88 -2.33 3.17
N ASN A 58 20.70 -2.90 4.35
CA ASN A 58 21.68 -3.74 5.04
C ASN A 58 21.52 -5.23 4.72
N VAL A 59 20.54 -5.60 3.88
CA VAL A 59 20.36 -6.98 3.43
C VAL A 59 21.44 -7.34 2.42
N GLY A 60 22.04 -8.51 2.55
CA GLY A 60 23.11 -8.99 1.66
C GLY A 60 22.63 -9.35 0.23
N ALA A 61 23.58 -9.57 -0.68
CA ALA A 61 23.33 -9.75 -2.13
C ALA A 61 22.93 -11.16 -2.46
N GLU A 62 23.40 -12.08 -1.63
CA GLU A 62 23.00 -13.46 -1.54
C GLU A 62 21.52 -13.59 -1.14
N ILE A 63 20.95 -12.64 -0.38
CA ILE A 63 19.53 -12.65 -0.01
C ILE A 63 18.69 -11.88 -1.04
N TRP A 64 19.04 -10.61 -1.30
CA TRP A 64 18.35 -9.76 -2.28
C TRP A 64 19.32 -9.31 -3.37
N SER A 65 19.09 -9.83 -4.57
CA SER A 65 19.77 -9.34 -5.75
C SER A 65 19.40 -7.87 -6.01
N PRO A 66 20.30 -7.08 -6.62
CA PRO A 66 20.03 -5.69 -6.94
C PRO A 66 18.78 -5.48 -7.77
N GLU A 67 18.25 -6.45 -8.50
CA GLU A 67 17.07 -6.31 -9.36
C GLU A 67 15.77 -6.32 -8.54
N VAL A 68 15.78 -6.97 -7.37
CA VAL A 68 14.58 -7.20 -6.54
C VAL A 68 14.32 -6.06 -5.54
N VAL A 69 15.36 -5.34 -5.12
CA VAL A 69 15.25 -4.32 -4.05
C VAL A 69 14.21 -3.24 -4.37
N GLY A 70 14.16 -2.74 -5.60
CA GLY A 70 13.15 -1.77 -6.03
C GLY A 70 11.73 -2.34 -5.93
N THR A 71 11.55 -3.61 -6.29
CA THR A 71 10.26 -4.32 -6.16
C THR A 71 9.85 -4.44 -4.70
N ILE A 72 10.76 -4.84 -3.80
CA ILE A 72 10.49 -4.92 -2.35
C ILE A 72 10.14 -3.55 -1.79
N TYR A 73 10.83 -2.49 -2.24
CA TYR A 73 10.53 -1.14 -1.80
C TYR A 73 9.11 -0.67 -2.18
N ARG A 74 8.45 -1.30 -3.17
CA ARG A 74 7.02 -1.05 -3.47
C ARG A 74 6.11 -1.50 -2.33
N ILE A 75 6.50 -2.50 -1.53
CA ILE A 75 5.73 -2.98 -0.37
C ILE A 75 5.59 -1.87 0.67
N ARG A 76 6.62 -1.02 0.84
CA ARG A 76 6.58 0.13 1.75
C ARG A 76 5.35 1.01 1.48
N TRP A 77 5.04 1.29 0.22
CA TRP A 77 3.85 2.07 -0.15
C TRP A 77 2.55 1.31 0.12
N GLN A 78 2.53 -0.02 -0.04
CA GLN A 78 1.36 -0.82 0.34
C GLN A 78 1.07 -0.72 1.84
N ILE A 79 2.11 -0.75 2.68
CA ILE A 79 1.99 -0.57 4.12
C ILE A 79 1.42 0.82 4.44
N GLU A 80 1.93 1.88 3.81
CA GLU A 80 1.36 3.24 3.97
C GLU A 80 -0.12 3.31 3.59
N LEU A 81 -0.50 2.66 2.47
CA LEU A 81 -1.90 2.60 2.05
C LEU A 81 -2.77 1.85 3.06
N VAL A 82 -2.28 0.76 3.65
CA VAL A 82 -2.97 0.02 4.71
C VAL A 82 -3.22 0.94 5.91
N PHE A 83 -2.18 1.63 6.40
CA PHE A 83 -2.34 2.58 7.51
C PHE A 83 -3.27 3.74 7.16
N LYS A 84 -3.20 4.27 5.93
CA LYS A 84 -4.10 5.31 5.46
C LYS A 84 -5.56 4.83 5.47
N GLN A 85 -5.81 3.61 5.02
CA GLN A 85 -7.14 3.00 5.11
C GLN A 85 -7.58 2.81 6.55
N TRP A 86 -6.68 2.40 7.46
CA TRP A 86 -7.00 2.23 8.87
C TRP A 86 -7.41 3.54 9.54
N LYS A 87 -6.65 4.62 9.31
CA LYS A 87 -7.02 5.96 9.78
C LYS A 87 -8.37 6.39 9.21
N GLN A 88 -8.56 6.29 7.90
CA GLN A 88 -9.80 6.76 7.27
C GLN A 88 -11.05 5.95 7.66
N LEU A 89 -10.96 4.62 7.66
CA LEU A 89 -12.13 3.73 7.81
C LEU A 89 -12.38 3.33 9.25
N PHE A 90 -11.35 3.18 10.06
CA PHE A 90 -11.48 2.78 11.48
C PHE A 90 -11.25 3.95 12.44
N ARG A 91 -10.96 5.15 11.91
CA ARG A 91 -10.73 6.39 12.68
C ARG A 91 -9.64 6.23 13.73
N MET A 92 -8.59 5.47 13.40
CA MET A 92 -7.49 5.14 14.32
C MET A 92 -6.77 6.38 14.87
N ASP A 93 -6.79 7.48 14.12
CA ASP A 93 -6.24 8.78 14.47
C ASP A 93 -7.15 9.62 15.38
N VAL A 94 -8.41 9.19 15.60
CA VAL A 94 -9.37 9.92 16.44
C VAL A 94 -9.66 9.11 17.70
N MET A 95 -8.94 9.40 18.79
CA MET A 95 -9.22 8.85 20.12
C MET A 95 -9.95 9.90 20.96
N ARG A 96 -11.05 9.52 21.62
CA ARG A 96 -11.82 10.43 22.47
C ARG A 96 -11.63 10.06 23.94
N GLY A 97 -11.41 11.07 24.77
CA GLY A 97 -11.23 10.95 26.21
C GLY A 97 -9.80 11.20 26.66
N THR A 98 -9.64 11.48 27.95
CA THR A 98 -8.36 11.79 28.60
C THR A 98 -7.85 10.65 29.48
N ARG A 99 -8.75 9.76 29.94
CA ARG A 99 -8.40 8.59 30.76
C ARG A 99 -7.68 7.54 29.93
N GLU A 100 -6.53 7.08 30.43
CA GLU A 100 -5.67 6.13 29.75
C GLU A 100 -6.37 4.80 29.45
N GLU A 101 -7.16 4.28 30.39
CA GLU A 101 -7.84 3.00 30.28
C GLU A 101 -8.89 3.04 29.15
N ARG A 102 -9.56 4.18 29.01
CA ARG A 102 -10.52 4.41 27.91
C ARG A 102 -9.81 4.45 26.56
N ILE A 103 -8.67 5.13 26.47
CA ILE A 103 -7.88 5.21 25.23
C ILE A 103 -7.38 3.82 24.84
N ARG A 104 -6.81 3.06 25.80
CA ARG A 104 -6.34 1.68 25.58
C ARG A 104 -7.48 0.78 25.11
N CYS A 105 -8.65 0.82 25.76
CA CYS A 105 -9.82 0.03 25.39
C CYS A 105 -10.30 0.34 23.95
N LEU A 106 -10.41 1.63 23.58
CA LEU A 106 -10.77 2.04 22.23
C LEU A 106 -9.74 1.60 21.18
N LEU A 107 -8.45 1.70 21.50
CA LEU A 107 -7.37 1.26 20.63
C LEU A 107 -7.45 -0.23 20.38
N TYR A 108 -7.51 -1.05 21.43
CA TYR A 108 -7.59 -2.50 21.29
C TYR A 108 -8.88 -2.95 20.59
N GLY A 109 -10.03 -2.35 20.92
CA GLY A 109 -11.29 -2.64 20.23
C GLY A 109 -11.22 -2.39 18.72
N ARG A 110 -10.56 -1.30 18.29
CA ARG A 110 -10.34 -1.02 16.87
C ARG A 110 -9.36 -2.00 16.22
N LEU A 111 -8.26 -2.33 16.90
CA LEU A 111 -7.28 -3.31 16.40
C LEU A 111 -7.93 -4.70 16.22
N ILE A 112 -8.75 -5.14 17.18
CA ILE A 112 -9.51 -6.39 17.07
C ILE A 112 -10.46 -6.33 15.87
N MET A 113 -11.22 -5.24 15.72
CA MET A 113 -12.12 -5.07 14.57
C MET A 113 -11.36 -5.08 13.24
N ILE A 114 -10.18 -4.46 13.18
CA ILE A 114 -9.29 -4.49 12.02
C ILE A 114 -8.87 -5.93 11.70
N CYS A 115 -8.47 -6.72 12.69
CA CYS A 115 -8.11 -8.13 12.50
C CYS A 115 -9.27 -8.95 11.93
N ILE A 116 -10.47 -8.81 12.50
CA ILE A 116 -11.69 -9.50 12.03
C ILE A 116 -11.98 -9.12 10.57
N VAL A 117 -12.01 -7.82 10.27
CA VAL A 117 -12.32 -7.32 8.92
C VAL A 117 -11.24 -7.74 7.92
N THR A 118 -9.98 -7.77 8.33
CA THR A 118 -8.86 -8.26 7.49
C THR A 118 -9.01 -9.75 7.18
N ARG A 119 -9.47 -10.55 8.14
CA ARG A 119 -9.77 -11.97 7.92
C ARG A 119 -10.93 -12.16 6.94
N ILE A 120 -12.02 -11.41 7.11
CA ILE A 120 -13.15 -11.41 6.17
C ILE A 120 -12.68 -11.00 4.77
N TYR A 121 -11.83 -9.98 4.66
CA TYR A 121 -11.25 -9.55 3.39
C TYR A 121 -10.43 -10.66 2.72
N ALA A 122 -9.55 -11.35 3.47
CA ALA A 122 -8.75 -12.44 2.92
C ALA A 122 -9.63 -13.58 2.37
N LEU A 123 -10.66 -13.97 3.11
CA LEU A 123 -11.64 -14.99 2.67
C LEU A 123 -12.43 -14.51 1.45
N SER A 124 -12.87 -13.26 1.46
CA SER A 124 -13.60 -12.64 0.34
C SER A 124 -12.74 -12.59 -0.92
N ALA A 125 -11.46 -12.24 -0.78
CA ALA A 125 -10.51 -12.16 -1.88
C ALA A 125 -10.27 -13.53 -2.49
N TRP A 126 -10.05 -14.56 -1.66
CA TRP A 126 -9.94 -15.95 -2.12
C TRP A 126 -11.19 -16.41 -2.85
N TYR A 127 -12.38 -16.19 -2.27
CA TYR A 127 -13.65 -16.59 -2.87
C TYR A 127 -13.87 -15.92 -4.23
N CYS A 128 -13.72 -14.59 -4.32
CA CYS A 128 -13.95 -13.86 -5.57
C CYS A 128 -12.90 -14.17 -6.65
N HIS A 129 -11.66 -14.45 -6.25
CA HIS A 129 -10.64 -14.89 -7.19
C HIS A 129 -11.00 -16.27 -7.76
N SER A 130 -11.39 -17.21 -6.90
CA SER A 130 -11.67 -18.60 -7.30
C SER A 130 -12.97 -18.74 -8.10
N THR A 131 -14.01 -17.96 -7.77
CA THR A 131 -15.34 -18.09 -8.39
C THR A 131 -15.62 -17.08 -9.51
N MET A 132 -15.01 -15.90 -9.45
CA MET A 132 -15.32 -14.80 -10.38
C MET A 132 -14.09 -14.31 -11.16
N CYS A 133 -12.89 -14.85 -10.88
CA CYS A 133 -11.61 -14.37 -11.41
C CYS A 133 -11.42 -12.85 -11.25
N ARG A 134 -11.91 -12.30 -10.13
CA ARG A 134 -11.91 -10.85 -9.87
C ARG A 134 -11.42 -10.51 -8.47
N GLU A 135 -10.74 -9.37 -8.37
CA GLU A 135 -10.26 -8.85 -7.10
C GLU A 135 -11.35 -8.10 -6.31
N VAL A 136 -11.40 -8.31 -5.00
CA VAL A 136 -12.26 -7.57 -4.07
C VAL A 136 -11.69 -6.18 -3.81
N SER A 137 -12.56 -5.18 -3.71
CA SER A 137 -12.18 -3.83 -3.27
C SER A 137 -12.27 -3.74 -1.75
N GLY A 138 -11.13 -3.80 -1.06
CA GLY A 138 -11.06 -3.71 0.41
C GLY A 138 -11.84 -2.53 0.99
N VAL A 139 -11.70 -1.33 0.43
CA VAL A 139 -12.44 -0.13 0.87
C VAL A 139 -13.96 -0.33 0.80
N LYS A 140 -14.47 -0.91 -0.29
CA LYS A 140 -15.91 -1.10 -0.48
C LYS A 140 -16.45 -2.18 0.45
N LEU A 141 -15.69 -3.25 0.64
CA LEU A 141 -16.01 -4.31 1.59
C LEU A 141 -16.11 -3.75 3.01
N ILE A 142 -15.10 -3.01 3.46
CA ILE A 142 -15.07 -2.41 4.81
C ILE A 142 -16.25 -1.47 4.99
N GLN A 143 -16.50 -0.56 4.03
CA GLN A 143 -17.65 0.34 4.07
C GLN A 143 -18.98 -0.42 4.09
N TRP A 144 -19.09 -1.52 3.35
CA TRP A 144 -20.29 -2.35 3.35
C TRP A 144 -20.53 -3.03 4.69
N LEU A 145 -19.47 -3.54 5.34
CA LEU A 145 -19.51 -4.14 6.69
C LEU A 145 -19.86 -3.11 7.78
N GLN A 146 -19.38 -1.87 7.63
CA GLN A 146 -19.65 -0.78 8.57
C GLN A 146 -21.03 -0.15 8.37
N ARG A 147 -21.59 -0.19 7.16
CA ARG A 147 -22.87 0.45 6.85
C ARG A 147 -23.97 -0.08 7.77
N LYS A 148 -24.66 0.84 8.47
CA LYS A 148 -25.67 0.51 9.48
C LYS A 148 -25.16 -0.47 10.55
N GLY A 149 -23.86 -0.52 10.83
CA GLY A 149 -23.27 -1.45 11.79
C GLY A 149 -23.53 -2.93 11.48
N ARG A 150 -23.58 -3.34 10.20
CA ARG A 150 -23.87 -4.73 9.80
C ARG A 150 -23.01 -5.75 10.54
N LEU A 151 -21.70 -5.56 10.55
CA LEU A 151 -20.79 -6.50 11.21
C LEU A 151 -20.98 -6.53 12.72
N SER A 152 -21.07 -5.37 13.37
CA SER A 152 -21.26 -5.31 14.83
C SER A 152 -22.59 -5.90 15.27
N ARG A 153 -23.68 -5.66 14.52
CA ARG A 153 -24.99 -6.26 14.80
C ARG A 153 -24.98 -7.77 14.57
N ALA A 154 -24.41 -8.24 13.46
CA ALA A 154 -24.30 -9.67 13.21
C ALA A 154 -23.48 -10.40 14.28
N ILE A 155 -22.46 -9.77 14.86
CA ILE A 155 -21.72 -10.33 16.01
C ILE A 155 -22.60 -10.34 17.26
N ALA A 156 -23.26 -9.21 17.58
CA ALA A 156 -24.09 -9.09 18.79
C ALA A 156 -25.30 -10.04 18.78
N ASP A 157 -25.94 -10.19 17.63
CA ASP A 157 -27.15 -10.98 17.45
C ASP A 157 -26.84 -12.45 17.08
N ASN A 158 -25.55 -12.82 17.00
CA ASN A 158 -25.08 -14.14 16.54
C ASN A 158 -25.56 -14.53 15.12
N MET A 159 -25.72 -13.54 14.24
CA MET A 159 -26.22 -13.66 12.86
C MET A 159 -25.10 -13.61 11.81
N LEU A 160 -23.88 -14.04 12.16
CA LEU A 160 -22.75 -14.08 11.24
C LEU A 160 -23.02 -14.91 9.96
N PRO A 161 -23.65 -16.10 10.02
CA PRO A 161 -23.96 -16.87 8.81
C PRO A 161 -24.82 -16.09 7.81
N ALA A 162 -25.89 -15.44 8.30
CA ALA A 162 -26.78 -14.63 7.48
C ALA A 162 -26.05 -13.42 6.86
N LEU A 163 -25.16 -12.77 7.63
CA LEU A 163 -24.31 -11.69 7.10
C LEU A 163 -23.42 -12.20 5.97
N MET A 164 -22.83 -13.39 6.12
CA MET A 164 -21.95 -13.97 5.10
C MET A 164 -22.73 -14.30 3.82
N GLU A 165 -23.96 -14.82 3.92
CA GLU A 165 -24.82 -15.01 2.74
C GLU A 165 -25.16 -13.69 2.03
N GLU A 166 -25.50 -12.63 2.78
CA GLU A 166 -25.74 -11.30 2.21
C GLU A 166 -24.48 -10.75 1.53
N LEU A 167 -23.30 -11.00 2.13
CA LEU A 167 -22.01 -10.59 1.60
C LEU A 167 -21.72 -11.29 0.27
N LEU A 168 -21.90 -12.61 0.19
CA LEU A 168 -21.71 -13.39 -1.04
C LEU A 168 -22.57 -12.83 -2.19
N LYS A 169 -23.84 -12.54 -1.91
CA LYS A 169 -24.80 -11.93 -2.86
C LYS A 169 -24.43 -10.49 -3.26
N SER A 170 -23.64 -9.80 -2.44
CA SER A 170 -23.27 -8.40 -2.65
C SER A 170 -22.01 -8.21 -3.52
N PHE A 171 -21.17 -9.23 -3.69
CA PHE A 171 -19.95 -9.13 -4.49
C PHE A 171 -20.18 -8.65 -5.93
N PRO A 172 -21.01 -9.33 -6.76
CA PRO A 172 -21.25 -8.90 -8.14
C PRO A 172 -21.95 -7.55 -8.22
N LYS A 173 -22.69 -7.17 -7.18
CA LYS A 173 -23.48 -5.92 -7.09
C LYS A 173 -22.64 -4.68 -6.79
N GLY A 174 -21.33 -4.82 -6.53
CA GLY A 174 -20.45 -3.65 -6.48
C GLY A 174 -19.25 -3.72 -5.56
N LEU A 175 -19.00 -4.82 -4.83
CA LEU A 175 -17.86 -4.90 -3.90
C LEU A 175 -16.53 -5.25 -4.58
N LEU A 176 -16.56 -5.63 -5.85
CA LEU A 176 -15.37 -5.91 -6.65
C LEU A 176 -14.64 -4.62 -7.07
N LYS A 177 -13.34 -4.75 -7.36
CA LYS A 177 -12.57 -3.68 -8.00
C LYS A 177 -13.16 -3.37 -9.37
N GLN A 178 -13.22 -2.08 -9.70
CA GLN A 178 -13.53 -1.64 -11.05
C GLN A 178 -12.38 -2.02 -11.98
N LYS A 179 -12.69 -2.30 -13.25
CA LYS A 179 -11.65 -2.45 -14.27
C LYS A 179 -10.87 -1.14 -14.36
N ARG A 180 -9.54 -1.23 -14.29
CA ARG A 180 -8.64 -0.08 -14.40
C ARG A 180 -7.70 -0.30 -15.58
N ARG A 181 -7.26 0.80 -16.20
CA ARG A 181 -6.24 0.75 -17.26
C ARG A 181 -4.86 0.39 -16.72
N ARG A 182 -4.56 0.82 -15.49
CA ARG A 182 -3.29 0.52 -14.80
C ARG A 182 -3.38 -0.82 -14.07
N LYS A 183 -2.36 -1.67 -14.27
CA LYS A 183 -2.23 -2.98 -13.61
C LYS A 183 -2.09 -2.85 -12.08
N THR A 184 -2.67 -3.78 -11.33
CA THR A 184 -2.52 -3.87 -9.87
C THR A 184 -1.15 -4.41 -9.49
N THR A 185 -0.74 -4.23 -8.23
CA THR A 185 0.51 -4.83 -7.72
C THR A 185 0.50 -6.35 -7.87
N LEU A 186 -0.65 -6.99 -7.67
CA LEU A 186 -0.80 -8.44 -7.83
C LEU A 186 -0.63 -8.86 -9.31
N GLU A 187 -1.22 -8.13 -10.25
CA GLU A 187 -1.06 -8.38 -11.69
C GLU A 187 0.39 -8.15 -12.15
N LEU A 188 1.07 -7.14 -11.61
CA LEU A 188 2.48 -6.88 -11.88
C LEU A 188 3.38 -8.00 -11.34
N ILE A 189 3.12 -8.49 -10.12
CA ILE A 189 3.86 -9.59 -9.52
C ILE A 189 3.60 -10.90 -10.28
N SER A 190 2.35 -11.19 -10.60
CA SER A 190 1.96 -12.41 -11.34
C SER A 190 2.54 -12.44 -12.74
N GLY A 191 2.65 -11.27 -13.39
CA GLY A 191 3.31 -11.11 -14.68
C GLY A 191 4.83 -10.96 -14.60
N GLN A 192 5.45 -11.13 -13.42
CA GLN A 192 6.89 -10.96 -13.18
C GLN A 192 7.47 -9.64 -13.73
N VAL A 193 6.66 -8.57 -13.77
CA VAL A 193 7.05 -7.29 -14.35
C VAL A 193 8.13 -6.64 -13.47
N GLY A 194 9.30 -6.40 -14.05
CA GLY A 194 10.44 -5.83 -13.35
C GLY A 194 10.14 -4.46 -12.72
N PHE A 195 10.91 -4.09 -11.70
CA PHE A 195 10.74 -2.79 -11.01
C PHE A 195 10.78 -1.61 -11.99
N LEU A 196 11.67 -1.66 -12.99
CA LEU A 196 11.82 -0.61 -14.00
C LEU A 196 10.76 -0.65 -15.10
N GLU A 197 10.22 -1.84 -15.39
CA GLU A 197 9.18 -2.03 -16.41
C GLU A 197 7.79 -1.57 -15.92
N GLY A 198 7.56 -1.58 -14.60
CA GLY A 198 6.31 -1.09 -14.02
C GLY A 198 6.13 0.44 -14.04
N PHE A 199 7.14 1.19 -14.50
CA PHE A 199 6.99 2.62 -14.80
C PHE A 199 6.39 2.86 -16.19
N SER A 200 6.49 1.89 -17.10
CA SER A 200 6.10 2.00 -18.51
C SER A 200 4.59 1.88 -18.78
N LEU A 201 3.76 1.82 -17.73
CA LEU A 201 2.31 1.52 -17.78
C LEU A 201 1.43 2.69 -17.33
#